data_AF-A0A2W2EP79-F1
#
_entry.id   AF-A0A2W2EP79-F1
#
_cell.length_a   1.000
_cell.length_b   1.000
_cell.length_c   1.000
_cell.angle_alpha   90.00
_cell.angle_beta   90.00
_cell.angle_gamma   90.00
#
_symmetry.space_group_name_H-M   'P 1'
#
loop_
_entity.id
_entity.type
_entity.pdbx_description
1 polymer ?
#
loop_
_entity_poly.entity_id
_entity_poly.type
_entity_poly.pdbx_seq_one_letter_code
_entity_poly.pdbx_strand_id
1 'polypeptide(L)' 'MSFEKVCRLTDIPEGGVLGVEVGGTPVALVRSGGEVFALHDVCSHAEVKLSEGDVYDDTLECWLHGSCFD' A
#
# COMPACT_ATOMS: atom_id res chain seq x y z
N MET A 1 15.23 -9.41 -13.09
CA MET A 1 14.59 -8.38 -12.27
C MET A 1 14.53 -7.11 -13.12
N SER A 2 13.37 -6.82 -13.70
CA SER A 2 13.12 -5.59 -14.43
C SER A 2 12.26 -4.67 -13.58
N PHE A 3 12.51 -3.37 -13.65
CA PHE A 3 11.65 -2.38 -13.02
C PHE A 3 10.50 -2.02 -13.96
N GLU A 4 9.30 -1.86 -13.40
CA GLU A 4 8.13 -1.33 -14.09
C GLU A 4 7.80 0.05 -13.53
N LYS A 5 7.51 1.00 -14.43
CA LYS A 5 7.06 2.33 -14.02
C LYS A 5 5.59 2.27 -13.68
N VAL A 6 5.24 2.53 -12.42
CA VAL A 6 3.86 2.40 -11.93
C VAL A 6 3.16 3.76 -11.75
N CYS A 7 3.80 4.71 -11.08
CA CYS A 7 3.24 6.04 -10.83
C CYS A 7 4.35 7.08 -10.60
N ARG A 8 3.98 8.35 -10.41
CA ARG A 8 4.90 9.39 -9.89
C ARG A 8 4.90 9.31 -8.37
N LEU A 9 6.03 9.69 -7.74
CA LEU A 9 6.11 9.79 -6.29
C LEU A 9 5.00 10.68 -5.69
N THR A 10 4.62 11.75 -6.40
CA THR A 10 3.57 12.69 -5.98
C THR A 10 2.16 12.12 -6.05
N ASP A 11 1.97 10.98 -6.72
CA ASP A 11 0.68 10.30 -6.76
C ASP A 11 0.44 9.52 -5.46
N ILE A 12 1.49 9.24 -4.67
CA ILE A 12 1.41 8.62 -3.35
C ILE A 12 1.45 9.74 -2.29
N PRO A 13 0.38 9.92 -1.50
CA PRO A 13 0.37 10.90 -0.41
C PRO A 13 1.46 10.59 0.62
N GLU A 14 2.15 11.62 1.14
CA GLU A 14 3.06 11.43 2.28
C GLU A 14 2.24 11.00 3.51
N GLY A 15 2.65 9.92 4.18
CA GLY A 15 1.88 9.30 5.25
C GLY A 15 0.59 8.64 4.74
N GLY A 16 0.59 8.14 3.50
CA GLY A 16 -0.60 7.56 2.88
C GLY A 16 -0.29 6.39 1.96
N VAL A 17 -1.35 5.86 1.35
CA VAL A 17 -1.31 4.67 0.51
C VAL A 17 -1.98 4.92 -0.84
N LEU A 18 -1.46 4.29 -1.88
CA LEU A 18 -2.04 4.27 -3.22
C LEU A 18 -2.14 2.82 -3.72
N GLY A 19 -3.35 2.38 -4.07
CA GLY A 19 -3.59 1.10 -4.73
C GLY A 19 -3.29 1.18 -6.23
N VAL A 20 -2.53 0.22 -6.75
CA VAL A 20 -2.15 0.09 -8.17
C VAL A 20 -2.20 -1.37 -8.61
N GLU A 21 -2.20 -1.62 -9.92
CA GLU A 21 -2.08 -2.97 -10.49
C GLU A 21 -0.78 -3.04 -11.31
N VAL A 22 0.03 -4.06 -11.04
CA VAL A 22 1.32 -4.31 -11.70
C VAL A 22 1.31 -5.72 -12.27
N GLY A 23 1.23 -5.84 -13.59
CA GLY A 23 1.15 -7.15 -14.26
C GLY A 23 0.03 -8.06 -13.75
N GLY A 24 -1.13 -7.49 -13.38
CA GLY A 24 -2.27 -8.23 -12.82
C GLY A 24 -2.17 -8.53 -11.31
N THR A 25 -1.11 -8.09 -10.64
CA THR A 25 -0.96 -8.19 -9.18
C THR A 25 -1.40 -6.88 -8.54
N PRO A 26 -2.36 -6.88 -7.59
CA PRO A 26 -2.77 -5.68 -6.89
C PRO A 26 -1.73 -5.31 -5.83
N VAL A 27 -1.27 -4.06 -5.81
CA VAL A 27 -0.17 -3.58 -4.96
C VAL A 27 -0.58 -2.31 -4.23
N ALA A 28 -0.33 -2.25 -2.93
CA ALA A 28 -0.50 -1.07 -2.11
C ALA A 28 0.87 -0.39 -1.96
N LEU A 29 1.01 0.81 -2.51
CA LEU A 29 2.21 1.63 -2.37
C LEU A 29 2.03 2.56 -1.17
N VAL A 30 2.84 2.37 -0.14
CA VAL A 30 2.82 3.18 1.09
C VAL A 30 3.98 4.15 1.05
N ARG A 31 3.75 5.42 1.38
CA ARG A 31 4.82 6.41 1.54
C ARG A 31 4.87 6.89 2.99
N SER A 32 6.00 6.63 3.66
CA SER A 32 6.27 7.06 5.03
C SER A 32 7.74 7.48 5.16
N GLY A 33 8.00 8.57 5.87
CA GLY A 33 9.37 9.03 6.15
C GLY A 33 10.17 9.41 4.91
N GLY A 34 9.51 9.75 3.79
CA GLY A 34 10.18 9.98 2.50
C GLY A 34 10.61 8.73 1.74
N GLU A 35 10.29 7.54 2.25
CA GLU A 35 10.51 6.24 1.59
C GLU A 35 9.20 5.68 1.03
N VAL A 36 9.31 4.72 0.11
CA VAL A 36 8.14 4.05 -0.50
C VAL A 36 8.28 2.54 -0.31
N PHE A 37 7.22 1.94 0.21
CA PHE A 37 7.08 0.50 0.46
C PHE A 37 5.98 -0.06 -0.44
N ALA A 38 6.05 -1.34 -0.75
CA ALA A 38 5.07 -2.02 -1.60
C ALA A 38 4.59 -3.31 -0.91
N LEU A 39 3.27 -3.41 -0.71
CA LEU A 39 2.61 -4.58 -0.15
C LEU A 39 1.66 -5.19 -1.19
N HIS A 40 1.34 -6.48 -1.04
CA HIS A 40 0.21 -7.05 -1.78
C HIS A 40 -1.08 -6.37 -1.29
N ASP A 41 -1.89 -5.82 -2.19
CA ASP A 41 -3.08 -5.03 -1.82
C ASP A 41 -4.30 -5.91 -1.43
N VAL A 42 -4.04 -7.04 -0.78
CA VAL A 42 -5.07 -7.92 -0.23
C VAL A 42 -4.65 -8.25 1.18
N CYS A 43 -5.51 -7.88 2.14
CA CYS A 43 -5.29 -8.20 3.54
C CYS A 43 -5.14 -9.72 3.71
N SER A 44 -4.10 -10.17 4.41
CA SER A 44 -3.86 -11.60 4.62
C SER A 44 -4.92 -12.27 5.50
N HIS A 45 -5.74 -11.48 6.19
CA HIS A 45 -6.85 -11.94 7.01
C HIS A 45 -8.14 -12.16 6.21
N ALA A 46 -8.49 -11.25 5.30
CA ALA A 46 -9.74 -11.28 4.52
C ALA A 46 -9.57 -10.57 3.18
N GLU A 47 -10.40 -10.91 2.19
CA GLU A 47 -10.31 -10.42 0.80
C GLU A 47 -10.77 -8.95 0.64
N VAL A 48 -10.05 -8.03 1.27
CA VAL A 48 -10.26 -6.57 1.19
C VAL A 48 -8.94 -5.86 0.86
N LYS A 49 -9.05 -4.69 0.24
CA LYS A 49 -7.90 -3.88 -0.16
C LYS A 49 -7.27 -3.18 1.03
N LEU A 50 -5.95 -3.26 1.13
CA LEU A 50 -5.17 -2.52 2.13
C LEU A 50 -5.04 -1.03 1.75
N SER A 51 -5.12 -0.71 0.46
CA SER A 51 -5.09 0.64 -0.08
C SER A 51 -6.33 1.49 0.26
N GLU A 52 -7.36 0.88 0.83
CA GLU A 52 -8.53 1.56 1.42
C GLU A 52 -8.35 1.80 2.93
N GLY A 53 -7.23 1.36 3.51
CA GLY A 53 -6.84 1.58 4.89
C GLY A 53 -6.04 2.86 5.11
N ASP A 54 -5.48 2.99 6.30
CA ASP A 54 -4.76 4.18 6.76
C ASP A 54 -3.33 3.85 7.17
N VAL A 55 -2.41 4.78 6.95
CA VAL A 55 -1.03 4.67 7.46
C VAL A 55 -0.97 5.28 8.84
N TYR A 56 -0.63 4.48 9.84
CA TYR A 56 -0.57 4.89 11.24
C TYR A 56 0.56 4.14 11.96
N ASP A 57 1.34 4.87 12.77
CA ASP A 57 2.42 4.33 13.60
C ASP A 57 3.39 3.42 12.81
N ASP A 58 3.82 3.90 11.64
CA ASP A 58 4.68 3.19 10.68
C ASP A 58 4.11 1.85 10.15
N THR A 59 2.81 1.63 10.30
CA THR A 59 2.10 0.47 9.74
C THR A 59 0.99 0.89 8.78
N LEU A 60 0.60 -0.03 7.89
CA LEU A 60 -0.65 0.07 7.14
C LEU A 60 -1.76 -0.66 7.89
N GLU A 61 -2.76 0.07 8.39
CA GLU A 61 -3.93 -0.48 9.08
C GLU A 61 -5.04 -0.83 8.08
N CYS A 62 -5.49 -2.09 8.08
CA CYS A 62 -6.65 -2.53 7.31
C CYS A 62 -7.94 -1.93 7.86
N TRP A 63 -8.70 -1.22 7.01
CA TRP A 63 -9.93 -0.52 7.37
C TRP A 63 -11.04 -1.39 7.98
N LEU A 64 -11.04 -2.70 7.70
CA LEU A 64 -12.15 -3.57 8.10
C LEU A 64 -12.07 -3.97 9.59
N HIS A 65 -10.94 -4.52 10.03
CA HIS A 65 -10.77 -5.10 11.36
C HIS A 65 -9.51 -4.60 12.10
N GLY A 66 -8.77 -3.64 11.54
CA GLY A 66 -7.60 -3.02 12.20
C GLY A 66 -6.35 -3.89 12.22
N SER A 67 -6.19 -4.85 11.30
CA SER A 67 -4.92 -5.57 11.16
C SER A 67 -3.85 -4.65 10.61
N CYS A 68 -2.70 -4.57 11.28
CA CYS A 68 -1.56 -3.74 10.88
C CYS A 68 -0.45 -4.57 10.22
N PHE A 69 0.23 -3.97 9.26
CA PHE A 69 1.32 -4.57 8.48
C PHE A 69 2.54 -3.65 8.45
N ASP A 70 3.73 -4.21 8.66
CA ASP A 70 5.05 -3.55 8.56
C ASP A 70 5.88 -4.05 7.36
#